data_AF-A0A177G6Q9-F1
#
_entry.id   AF-A0A177G6Q9-F1
#
_cell.length_a   1.000
_cell.length_b   1.000
_cell.length_c   1.000
_cell.angle_alpha   90.00
_cell.angle_beta   90.00
_cell.angle_gamma   90.00
#
_symmetry.space_group_name_H-M   'P 1'
#
loop_
_entity.id
_entity.type
_entity.pdbx_description
1 polymer ?
#
loop_
_entity_poly.entity_id
_entity_poly.type
_entity_poly.pdbx_seq_one_letter_code
_entity_poly.pdbx_strand_id
1 'polypeptide(L)'
;MTVLDCFKQASRRLLAQDQNSLFTGSDPFQIKMQTIITEAALDLAQHHDWMALTKQCTLTSDGSTADFPLPSDYDRMLVKSDVHSSIWSINYQAARDLDEWTQLQRFMPSTIPGYWIIYGGQMHLMPIPRVDENPCFWYISGNLVKDENGLLKPLFTTDSDTFLLDEQLLTLAIIWRWKQAEGLDYQEDMQNYEIRLSQIAAKDHGSLPIRSGRNGVNRLGIWAIVR
;
A
#
# COMPACT_ATOMS: atom_id res chain seq x y z
N MET A 1 -8.54 18.00 -1.14
CA MET A 1 -7.93 19.31 -0.89
C MET A 1 -6.46 19.24 -1.28
N THR A 2 -5.86 20.35 -1.69
CA THR A 2 -4.52 20.31 -2.31
C THR A 2 -3.43 20.24 -1.25
N VAL A 3 -2.21 19.88 -1.64
CA VAL A 3 -1.03 19.92 -0.75
C VAL A 3 -0.80 21.33 -0.23
N LEU A 4 -1.05 22.34 -1.06
CA LEU A 4 -1.00 23.74 -0.66
C LEU A 4 -2.04 24.07 0.42
N ASP A 5 -3.25 23.50 0.37
CA ASP A 5 -4.25 23.70 1.41
C ASP A 5 -3.81 23.06 2.74
N CYS A 6 -3.23 21.86 2.70
CA CYS A 6 -2.64 21.21 3.87
C CYS A 6 -1.54 22.08 4.49
N PHE A 7 -0.66 22.62 3.64
CA PHE A 7 0.42 23.50 4.05
C PHE A 7 -0.11 24.80 4.66
N LYS A 8 -1.09 25.46 4.04
CA LYS A 8 -1.75 26.65 4.59
C LYS A 8 -2.40 26.39 5.93
N GLN A 9 -3.04 25.24 6.10
CA GLN A 9 -3.67 24.88 7.38
C GLN A 9 -2.62 24.69 8.48
N ALA A 10 -1.50 24.02 8.18
CA ALA A 10 -0.39 23.88 9.10
C ALA A 10 0.27 25.25 9.41
N SER A 11 0.54 26.08 8.41
CA SER A 11 1.17 27.40 8.59
C SER A 11 0.30 28.34 9.42
N ARG A 12 -1.02 28.35 9.20
CA ARG A 12 -1.98 29.10 10.01
C ARG A 12 -1.94 28.68 11.47
N ARG A 13 -1.87 27.38 11.76
CA ARG A 13 -1.85 26.86 13.14
C ARG A 13 -0.54 27.15 13.85
N LEU A 14 0.58 27.14 13.13
CA LEU A 14 1.93 27.27 13.70
C LEU A 14 2.39 28.73 13.82
N LEU A 15 2.22 29.51 12.74
CA LEU A 15 2.79 30.86 12.61
C LEU A 15 1.72 31.95 12.47
N ALA A 16 0.43 31.59 12.40
CA ALA A 16 -0.66 32.52 12.08
C ALA A 16 -0.41 33.30 10.77
N GLN A 17 0.27 32.68 9.81
CA GLN A 17 0.59 33.25 8.51
C GLN A 17 -0.03 32.43 7.37
N ASP A 18 -0.53 33.15 6.38
CA ASP A 18 -1.08 32.59 5.15
C ASP A 18 -0.01 32.65 4.06
N GLN A 19 0.48 31.49 3.63
CA GLN A 19 1.40 31.38 2.49
C GLN A 19 0.64 30.93 1.24
N ASN A 20 0.87 31.62 0.12
CA ASN A 20 0.09 31.41 -1.11
C ASN A 20 0.76 30.47 -2.12
N SER A 21 1.97 30.00 -1.85
CA SER A 21 2.66 28.99 -2.63
C SER A 21 3.57 28.14 -1.74
N LEU A 22 3.74 26.87 -2.10
CA LEU A 22 4.69 25.97 -1.47
C LEU A 22 5.85 25.67 -2.42
N PHE A 23 5.58 25.29 -3.67
CA PHE A 23 6.59 24.82 -4.64
C PHE A 23 7.24 25.92 -5.48
N THR A 24 6.59 27.06 -5.66
CA THR A 24 7.11 28.15 -6.50
C THR A 24 7.94 29.18 -5.72
N GLY A 25 7.83 29.20 -4.39
CA GLY A 25 8.58 30.13 -3.56
C GLY A 25 9.94 29.58 -3.13
N SER A 26 10.90 30.48 -2.91
CA SER A 26 12.28 30.14 -2.54
C SER A 26 12.61 30.49 -1.08
N ASP A 27 11.59 30.65 -0.24
CA ASP A 27 11.81 31.00 1.16
C ASP A 27 12.37 29.78 1.93
N PRO A 28 13.35 29.95 2.85
CA PRO A 28 13.92 28.85 3.61
C PRO A 28 12.87 28.01 4.36
N PHE A 29 11.81 28.66 4.83
CA PHE A 29 10.67 27.99 5.46
C PHE A 29 9.94 27.04 4.51
N GLN A 30 9.66 27.47 3.28
CA GLN A 30 8.98 26.66 2.27
C GLN A 30 9.82 25.44 1.90
N ILE A 31 11.14 25.62 1.71
CA ILE A 31 12.07 24.52 1.42
C ILE A 31 12.09 23.49 2.56
N LYS A 32 12.15 23.96 3.82
CA LYS A 32 12.08 23.09 4.99
C LYS A 32 10.76 22.32 5.04
N MET A 33 9.66 23.00 4.75
CA MET A 33 8.32 22.41 4.78
C MET A 33 8.08 21.43 3.64
N GLN A 34 8.59 21.69 2.44
CA GLN A 34 8.59 20.71 1.34
C GLN A 34 9.27 19.41 1.77
N THR A 35 10.45 19.52 2.38
CA THR A 35 11.21 18.35 2.89
C THR A 35 10.38 17.56 3.91
N ILE A 36 9.84 18.24 4.92
CA ILE A 36 8.99 17.62 5.96
C ILE A 36 7.76 16.94 5.35
N ILE A 37 7.10 17.57 4.38
CA ILE A 37 5.93 17.01 3.69
C ILE A 37 6.30 15.75 2.92
N THR A 38 7.41 15.77 2.18
CA THR A 38 7.86 14.60 1.41
C THR A 38 8.21 13.43 2.32
N GLU A 39 8.95 13.67 3.40
CA GLU A 39 9.26 12.64 4.39
C GLU A 39 8.00 12.10 5.06
N ALA A 40 7.06 12.99 5.42
CA ALA A 40 5.79 12.59 6.03
C ALA A 40 4.97 11.70 5.09
N ALA A 41 4.88 12.06 3.81
CA ALA A 41 4.15 11.27 2.83
C ALA A 41 4.77 9.87 2.62
N LEU A 42 6.10 9.79 2.54
CA LEU A 42 6.81 8.52 2.40
C LEU A 42 6.62 7.62 3.62
N ASP A 43 6.78 8.16 4.82
CA ASP A 43 6.61 7.38 6.06
C ASP A 43 5.17 6.88 6.22
N LEU A 44 4.20 7.70 5.83
CA LEU A 44 2.79 7.30 5.82
C LEU A 44 2.50 6.17 4.84
N ALA A 45 3.08 6.23 3.66
CA ALA A 45 2.94 5.17 2.66
C ALA A 45 3.53 3.83 3.11
N GLN A 46 4.61 3.86 3.88
CA GLN A 46 5.28 2.67 4.40
C GLN A 46 4.61 2.11 5.66
N HIS A 47 3.92 2.94 6.45
CA HIS A 47 3.33 2.52 7.72
C HIS A 47 2.22 1.45 7.56
N HIS A 48 1.42 1.52 6.50
CA HIS A 48 0.31 0.60 6.30
C HIS A 48 0.13 0.28 4.82
N ASP A 49 -0.41 -0.90 4.55
CA ASP A 49 -0.76 -1.36 3.21
C ASP A 49 -2.13 -0.78 2.80
N TRP A 50 -2.10 0.49 2.40
CA TRP A 50 -3.31 1.26 2.08
C TRP A 50 -4.07 0.72 0.86
N MET A 51 -5.38 0.53 0.99
CA MET A 51 -6.27 0.13 -0.09
C MET A 51 -6.32 1.17 -1.21
N ALA A 52 -6.17 2.46 -0.90
CA ALA A 52 -6.09 3.52 -1.91
C ALA A 52 -4.86 3.40 -2.84
N LEU A 53 -3.77 2.79 -2.36
CA LEU A 53 -2.54 2.57 -3.13
C LEU A 53 -2.48 1.17 -3.76
N THR A 54 -3.44 0.31 -3.42
CA THR A 54 -3.48 -1.09 -3.86
C THR A 54 -3.99 -1.16 -5.29
N LYS A 55 -3.23 -1.83 -6.15
CA LYS A 55 -3.56 -2.03 -7.57
C LYS A 55 -3.42 -3.50 -7.95
N GLN A 56 -4.16 -3.91 -8.97
CA GLN A 56 -4.05 -5.24 -9.56
C GLN A 56 -3.21 -5.17 -10.83
N CYS A 57 -2.19 -6.02 -10.92
CA CYS A 57 -1.45 -6.26 -12.15
C CYS A 57 -1.90 -7.59 -12.77
N THR A 58 -2.16 -7.59 -14.07
CA THR A 58 -2.43 -8.79 -14.87
C THR A 58 -1.28 -8.99 -15.84
N LEU A 59 -0.56 -10.10 -15.71
CA LEU A 59 0.52 -10.46 -16.61
C LEU A 59 -0.09 -11.17 -17.84
N THR A 60 0.39 -10.81 -19.03
CA THR A 60 -0.05 -11.41 -20.29
C THR A 60 0.94 -12.49 -20.70
N SER A 61 0.53 -13.76 -20.63
CA SER A 61 1.38 -14.91 -20.98
C SER A 61 1.25 -15.29 -22.46
N ASP A 62 2.39 -15.58 -23.09
CA ASP A 62 2.49 -16.00 -24.50
C ASP A 62 2.85 -17.50 -24.65
N GLY A 63 2.90 -18.24 -23.54
CA GLY A 63 3.28 -19.65 -23.53
C GLY A 63 4.77 -19.93 -23.67
N SER A 64 5.62 -18.89 -23.73
CA SER A 64 7.07 -19.04 -23.86
C SER A 64 7.86 -18.22 -22.82
N THR A 65 7.29 -17.16 -22.28
CA THR A 65 7.93 -16.28 -21.31
C THR A 65 7.70 -16.74 -19.87
N ALA A 66 8.80 -16.94 -19.13
CA ALA A 66 8.77 -17.22 -17.69
C ALA A 66 8.93 -15.95 -16.84
N ASP A 67 9.53 -14.91 -17.43
CA ASP A 67 10.00 -13.72 -16.74
C ASP A 67 9.16 -12.52 -17.16
N PHE A 68 8.47 -11.90 -16.21
CA PHE A 68 7.57 -10.79 -16.46
C PHE A 68 8.07 -9.52 -15.78
N PRO A 69 8.20 -8.39 -16.50
CA PRO A 69 8.58 -7.13 -15.88
C PRO A 69 7.49 -6.67 -14.90
N LEU A 70 7.91 -6.17 -13.74
CA LEU A 70 6.98 -5.55 -12.81
C LEU A 70 6.49 -4.19 -13.34
N PRO A 71 5.29 -3.74 -12.92
CA PRO A 71 4.82 -2.39 -13.22
C PRO A 71 5.83 -1.32 -12.78
N SER A 72 5.93 -0.23 -13.53
CA SER A 72 6.85 0.87 -13.21
C SER A 72 6.52 1.58 -11.89
N ASP A 73 5.30 1.44 -11.41
CA ASP A 73 4.84 1.99 -10.14
C ASP A 73 4.84 0.98 -8.99
N TYR A 74 5.40 -0.22 -9.18
CA TYR A 74 5.50 -1.24 -8.15
C TYR A 74 6.43 -0.81 -7.01
N ASP A 75 5.91 -0.78 -5.78
CA ASP A 75 6.72 -0.59 -4.56
C ASP A 75 6.93 -1.93 -3.84
N ARG A 76 5.82 -2.59 -3.47
CA ARG A 76 5.87 -3.85 -2.71
C ARG A 76 4.66 -4.75 -2.96
N MET A 77 4.82 -6.03 -2.64
CA MET A 77 3.74 -7.01 -2.58
C MET A 77 2.97 -6.86 -1.25
N LEU A 78 1.66 -7.11 -1.24
CA LEU A 78 0.91 -7.10 0.01
C LEU A 78 1.29 -8.31 0.87
N VAL A 79 1.26 -8.14 2.19
CA VAL A 79 1.54 -9.23 3.13
C VAL A 79 0.56 -10.41 2.97
N LYS A 80 -0.67 -10.14 2.53
CA LYS A 80 -1.73 -11.14 2.32
C LYS A 80 -2.22 -11.17 0.87
N SER A 81 -1.31 -11.11 -0.09
CA SER A 81 -1.63 -11.34 -1.50
C SER A 81 -0.80 -12.47 -2.07
N ASP A 82 -1.43 -13.28 -2.91
CA ASP A 82 -0.76 -14.29 -3.73
C ASP A 82 -0.94 -13.97 -5.22
N VAL A 83 -0.19 -14.68 -6.05
CA VAL A 83 -0.36 -14.67 -7.50
C VAL A 83 -1.47 -15.65 -7.87
N HIS A 84 -2.57 -15.11 -8.37
CA HIS A 84 -3.72 -15.88 -8.82
C HIS A 84 -3.55 -16.27 -10.29
N SER A 85 -3.92 -17.50 -10.62
CA SER A 85 -4.08 -17.88 -12.03
C SER A 85 -5.47 -17.47 -12.54
N SER A 86 -5.61 -17.19 -13.83
CA SER A 86 -6.92 -16.92 -14.45
C SER A 86 -7.73 -18.18 -14.74
N ILE A 87 -7.08 -19.35 -14.79
CA ILE A 87 -7.66 -20.62 -15.23
C ILE A 87 -7.94 -21.55 -14.05
N TRP A 88 -7.02 -21.63 -13.10
CA TRP A 88 -7.11 -22.54 -11.97
C TRP A 88 -7.75 -21.87 -10.76
N SER A 89 -8.48 -22.65 -9.98
CA SER A 89 -9.04 -22.21 -8.70
C SER A 89 -8.02 -22.16 -7.56
N ILE A 90 -6.75 -22.47 -7.86
CA ILE A 90 -5.62 -22.51 -6.94
C ILE A 90 -4.60 -21.45 -7.38
N ASN A 91 -3.94 -20.82 -6.40
CA ASN A 91 -2.93 -19.79 -6.62
C ASN A 91 -1.56 -20.41 -6.88
N TYR A 92 -0.65 -19.64 -7.48
CA TYR A 92 0.76 -20.00 -7.55
C TYR A 92 1.37 -19.97 -6.15
N GLN A 93 2.26 -20.91 -5.86
CA GLN A 93 2.94 -21.00 -4.58
C GLN A 93 4.19 -20.09 -4.56
N ALA A 94 4.31 -19.21 -3.58
CA ALA A 94 5.53 -18.42 -3.42
C ALA A 94 6.71 -19.33 -3.06
N ALA A 95 7.85 -19.17 -3.73
CA ALA A 95 9.09 -19.75 -3.25
C ALA A 95 9.51 -19.06 -1.95
N ARG A 96 9.91 -19.84 -0.94
CA ARG A 96 10.25 -19.33 0.38
C ARG A 96 11.51 -18.48 0.35
N ASP A 97 12.53 -18.97 -0.35
CA ASP A 97 13.87 -18.39 -0.42
C ASP A 97 14.47 -18.57 -1.83
N LEU A 98 15.52 -17.79 -2.15
CA LEU A 98 16.22 -17.89 -3.45
C LEU A 98 16.88 -19.27 -3.67
N ASP A 99 17.30 -19.93 -2.60
CA ASP A 99 17.91 -21.26 -2.70
C ASP A 99 16.85 -22.33 -3.02
N GLU A 100 15.64 -22.22 -2.44
CA GLU A 100 14.51 -23.06 -2.83
C GLU A 100 14.16 -22.83 -4.31
N TRP A 101 14.11 -21.58 -4.77
CA TRP A 101 13.88 -21.28 -6.19
C TRP A 101 14.92 -21.96 -7.10
N THR A 102 16.19 -21.91 -6.74
CA THR A 102 17.27 -22.58 -7.48
C THR A 102 17.09 -24.11 -7.51
N GLN A 103 16.61 -24.70 -6.41
CA GLN A 103 16.27 -26.13 -6.35
C GLN A 103 15.05 -26.45 -7.22
N LEU A 104 14.00 -25.63 -7.15
CA LEU A 104 12.78 -25.77 -7.94
C LEU A 104 13.10 -25.75 -9.43
N GLN A 105 14.00 -24.87 -9.89
CA GLN A 105 14.46 -24.84 -11.28
C GLN A 105 15.16 -26.13 -11.74
N ARG A 106 15.86 -26.83 -10.84
CA ARG A 106 16.57 -28.09 -11.17
C ARG A 106 15.66 -29.30 -11.16
N PHE A 107 14.75 -29.37 -10.19
CA PHE A 107 13.88 -30.53 -9.99
C PHE A 107 12.55 -30.42 -10.74
N MET A 108 12.14 -29.20 -11.14
CA MET A 108 10.89 -28.89 -11.84
C MET A 108 9.68 -29.66 -11.29
N PRO A 109 9.24 -29.40 -10.05
CA PRO A 109 8.08 -30.06 -9.48
C PRO A 109 6.81 -29.80 -10.29
N SER A 110 5.96 -30.83 -10.43
CA SER A 110 4.70 -30.77 -11.20
C SER A 110 3.54 -30.21 -10.37
N THR A 111 3.74 -29.08 -9.70
CA THR A 111 2.67 -28.40 -8.95
C THR A 111 1.88 -27.52 -9.92
N ILE A 112 0.55 -27.56 -9.84
CA ILE A 112 -0.36 -26.77 -10.68
C ILE A 112 -0.96 -25.65 -9.81
N PRO A 113 -0.96 -24.37 -10.24
CA PRO A 113 -0.42 -23.84 -11.49
C PRO A 113 1.11 -23.71 -11.51
N GLY A 114 1.76 -23.65 -10.35
CA GLY A 114 3.22 -23.56 -10.26
C GLY A 114 3.72 -22.79 -9.04
N TYR A 115 4.95 -22.30 -9.17
CA TYR A 115 5.66 -21.47 -8.21
C TYR A 115 5.96 -20.09 -8.79
N TRP A 116 6.13 -19.11 -7.91
CA TRP A 116 6.55 -17.77 -8.27
C TRP A 116 7.60 -17.21 -7.31
N ILE A 117 8.43 -16.29 -7.81
CA ILE A 117 9.35 -15.48 -7.01
C ILE A 117 9.55 -14.12 -7.68
N ILE A 118 9.90 -13.11 -6.90
CA ILE A 118 10.32 -11.80 -7.41
C ILE A 118 11.80 -11.60 -7.12
N TYR A 119 12.60 -11.35 -8.15
CA TYR A 119 13.98 -10.88 -8.03
C TYR A 119 14.37 -10.09 -9.28
N GLY A 120 15.41 -9.25 -9.18
CA GLY A 120 15.88 -8.47 -10.34
C GLY A 120 14.86 -7.50 -10.94
N GLY A 121 13.80 -7.13 -10.20
CA GLY A 121 12.70 -6.28 -10.72
C GLY A 121 11.73 -7.02 -11.65
N GLN A 122 11.77 -8.35 -11.68
CA GLN A 122 10.89 -9.17 -12.50
C GLN A 122 10.18 -10.22 -11.63
N MET A 123 8.97 -10.59 -12.05
CA MET A 123 8.25 -11.73 -11.52
C MET A 123 8.58 -12.95 -12.38
N HIS A 124 9.13 -13.98 -11.74
CA HIS A 124 9.47 -15.24 -12.37
C HIS A 124 8.42 -16.28 -12.02
N LEU A 125 7.89 -16.95 -13.05
CA LEU A 125 6.87 -17.99 -12.93
C LEU A 125 7.41 -19.32 -13.45
N MET A 126 7.12 -20.40 -12.72
CA MET A 126 7.51 -21.74 -13.12
C MET A 126 6.41 -22.77 -12.76
N PRO A 127 5.95 -23.62 -13.69
CA PRO A 127 6.32 -23.67 -15.11
C PRO A 127 5.89 -22.41 -15.88
N ILE A 128 6.37 -22.27 -17.11
CA ILE A 128 5.95 -21.19 -18.01
C ILE A 128 4.42 -21.23 -18.13
N PRO A 129 3.71 -20.13 -17.79
CA PRO A 129 2.26 -20.10 -17.91
C PRO A 129 1.83 -20.36 -19.35
N ARG A 130 0.75 -21.11 -19.53
CA ARG A 130 0.22 -21.38 -20.87
C ARG A 130 -0.26 -20.09 -21.53
N VAL A 131 -0.32 -20.07 -22.87
CA VAL A 131 -1.03 -19.02 -23.63
C VAL A 131 -2.42 -18.81 -23.03
N ASP A 132 -2.80 -17.54 -22.81
CA ASP A 132 -4.07 -17.09 -22.22
C ASP A 132 -4.26 -17.43 -20.72
N GLU A 133 -3.29 -18.07 -20.06
CA GLU A 133 -3.23 -18.17 -18.61
C GLU A 133 -2.65 -16.87 -18.03
N ASN A 134 -3.44 -15.80 -18.01
CA ASN A 134 -3.04 -14.48 -17.50
C ASN A 134 -2.98 -14.45 -15.96
N PRO A 135 -1.81 -14.63 -15.32
CA PRO A 135 -1.70 -14.59 -13.87
C PRO A 135 -1.88 -13.15 -13.40
N CYS A 136 -2.49 -12.98 -12.23
CA CYS A 136 -2.76 -11.66 -11.68
C CYS A 136 -2.39 -11.60 -10.20
N PHE A 137 -1.90 -10.45 -9.76
CA PHE A 137 -1.51 -10.23 -8.39
C PHE A 137 -1.84 -8.80 -7.96
N TRP A 138 -2.03 -8.63 -6.66
CA TRP A 138 -2.24 -7.33 -6.06
C TRP A 138 -0.92 -6.79 -5.54
N TYR A 139 -0.67 -5.51 -5.73
CA TYR A 139 0.54 -4.84 -5.26
C TYR A 139 0.21 -3.45 -4.74
N ILE A 140 1.15 -2.86 -4.01
CA ILE A 140 1.07 -1.48 -3.56
C ILE A 140 1.89 -0.63 -4.50
N SER A 141 1.25 0.41 -5.04
CA SER A 141 1.92 1.37 -5.89
C SER A 141 2.70 2.39 -5.07
N GLY A 142 3.90 2.76 -5.54
CA GLY A 142 4.71 3.83 -4.96
C GLY A 142 4.25 5.25 -5.34
N ASN A 143 3.16 5.36 -6.09
CA ASN A 143 2.61 6.64 -6.50
C ASN A 143 1.65 7.17 -5.42
N LEU A 144 2.08 8.20 -4.69
CA LEU A 144 1.36 8.78 -3.55
C LEU A 144 0.54 10.02 -3.91
N VAL A 145 0.81 10.58 -5.07
CA VAL A 145 0.33 11.90 -5.47
C VAL A 145 -0.48 11.79 -6.75
N LYS A 146 -1.56 12.56 -6.81
CA LYS A 146 -2.36 12.74 -8.01
C LYS A 146 -2.31 14.20 -8.46
N ASP A 147 -1.83 14.39 -9.68
CA ASP A 147 -1.77 15.69 -10.36
C ASP A 147 -3.17 16.17 -10.75
N GLU A 148 -3.30 17.44 -11.12
CA GLU A 148 -4.54 18.08 -11.57
C GLU A 148 -5.15 17.35 -12.78
N ASN A 149 -4.30 16.85 -13.68
CA ASN A 149 -4.71 16.04 -14.84
C ASN A 149 -5.09 14.59 -14.47
N GLY A 150 -5.01 14.22 -13.20
CA GLY A 150 -5.30 12.88 -12.70
C GLY A 150 -4.18 11.86 -12.88
N LEU A 151 -2.99 12.29 -13.34
CA LEU A 151 -1.81 11.45 -13.43
C LEU A 151 -1.23 11.16 -12.04
N LEU A 152 -0.85 9.90 -11.83
CA LEU A 152 -0.27 9.45 -10.56
C LEU A 152 1.26 9.62 -10.59
N LYS A 153 1.82 10.14 -9.50
CA LYS A 153 3.25 10.42 -9.34
C LYS A 153 3.74 9.97 -7.94
N PRO A 154 5.04 9.69 -7.77
CA PRO A 154 5.58 9.28 -6.49
C PRO A 154 5.69 10.42 -5.47
N LEU A 155 6.01 11.64 -5.94
CA LEU A 155 6.28 12.80 -5.10
C LEU A 155 5.52 14.03 -5.58
N PHE A 156 5.34 14.99 -4.67
CA PHE A 156 4.73 16.28 -4.94
C PHE A 156 5.66 17.16 -5.77
N THR A 157 5.11 17.85 -6.76
CA THR A 157 5.83 18.70 -7.71
C THR A 157 5.19 20.07 -7.87
N THR A 158 3.87 20.17 -7.73
CA THR A 158 3.10 21.40 -7.91
C THR A 158 2.19 21.64 -6.72
N ASP A 159 1.77 22.90 -6.57
CA ASP A 159 0.87 23.31 -5.49
C ASP A 159 -0.56 22.72 -5.64
N SER A 160 -0.94 22.36 -6.88
CA SER A 160 -2.25 21.76 -7.20
C SER A 160 -2.30 20.24 -7.02
N ASP A 161 -1.16 19.60 -6.71
CA ASP A 161 -1.10 18.18 -6.44
C ASP A 161 -2.00 17.81 -5.23
N THR A 162 -2.63 16.64 -5.32
CA THR A 162 -3.49 16.08 -4.28
C THR A 162 -2.90 14.80 -3.73
N PHE A 163 -3.05 14.58 -2.43
CA PHE A 163 -2.56 13.37 -1.77
C PHE A 163 -3.60 12.26 -1.88
N LEU A 164 -3.17 11.03 -2.21
CA LEU A 164 -4.08 9.89 -2.35
C LEU A 164 -4.63 9.36 -1.02
N LEU A 165 -3.92 9.60 0.10
CA LEU A 165 -4.34 9.20 1.44
C LEU A 165 -5.04 10.37 2.17
N ASP A 166 -5.39 10.19 3.45
CA ASP A 166 -6.08 11.21 4.25
C ASP A 166 -5.21 12.46 4.44
N GLU A 167 -5.66 13.56 3.85
CA GLU A 167 -5.04 14.88 3.89
C GLU A 167 -4.98 15.46 5.31
N GLN A 168 -5.97 15.18 6.16
CA GLN A 168 -5.94 15.64 7.55
C GLN A 168 -4.80 14.99 8.33
N LEU A 169 -4.56 13.71 8.07
CA LEU A 169 -3.46 12.98 8.69
C LEU A 169 -2.11 13.53 8.19
N LEU A 170 -1.99 13.94 6.92
CA LEU A 170 -0.82 14.67 6.41
C LEU A 170 -0.64 16.00 7.16
N THR A 171 -1.70 16.79 7.37
CA THR A 171 -1.58 18.07 8.11
C THR A 171 -1.08 17.88 9.53
N LEU A 172 -1.59 16.88 10.25
CA LEU A 172 -1.11 16.56 11.60
C LEU A 172 0.35 16.11 11.57
N ALA A 173 0.74 15.31 10.56
CA ALA A 173 2.11 14.86 10.38
C ALA A 173 3.10 16.02 10.23
N ILE A 174 2.73 17.01 9.41
CA ILE A 174 3.51 18.22 9.17
C ILE A 174 3.68 19.02 10.47
N ILE A 175 2.60 19.20 11.24
CA ILE A 175 2.60 20.01 12.46
C ILE A 175 3.58 19.45 13.50
N TRP A 176 3.51 18.15 13.80
CA TRP A 176 4.38 17.58 14.84
C TRP A 176 5.84 17.51 14.39
N ARG A 177 6.12 17.18 13.12
CA ARG A 177 7.49 17.14 12.59
C ARG A 177 8.13 18.53 12.55
N TRP A 178 7.36 19.54 12.18
CA TRP A 178 7.86 20.91 12.21
C TRP A 178 8.19 21.34 13.64
N LYS A 179 7.31 21.08 14.60
CA LYS A 179 7.57 21.37 16.02
C LYS A 179 8.80 20.65 16.53
N GLN A 180 8.98 19.38 16.17
CA GLN A 180 10.18 18.61 16.50
C GLN A 180 11.45 19.24 15.90
N ALA A 181 11.39 19.67 14.63
CA ALA A 181 12.51 20.28 13.92
C ALA A 181 12.88 21.68 14.44
N GLU A 182 11.97 22.37 15.13
CA GLU A 182 12.21 23.65 15.81
C GLU A 182 12.54 23.46 17.32
N GLY A 183 12.45 22.23 17.84
CA GLY A 183 12.68 21.95 19.27
C GLY A 183 11.55 22.40 20.21
N LEU A 184 10.34 22.58 19.68
CA LEU A 184 9.14 22.90 20.46
C LEU A 184 8.51 21.62 21.05
N ASP A 185 7.62 21.78 22.02
CA ASP A 185 6.87 20.64 22.56
C ASP A 185 5.92 20.06 21.50
N TYR A 186 6.13 18.78 21.19
CA TYR A 186 5.46 18.04 20.12
C TYR A 186 4.74 16.78 20.61
N GLN A 187 4.84 16.43 21.89
CA GLN A 187 4.39 15.13 22.39
C GLN A 187 2.88 14.91 22.21
N GLU A 188 2.08 15.92 22.53
CA GLU A 188 0.62 15.84 22.38
C GLU A 188 0.17 15.78 20.91
N ASP A 189 0.80 16.55 20.02
CA ASP A 189 0.47 16.53 18.60
C ASP A 189 0.88 15.20 17.94
N MET A 190 1.99 14.61 18.36
CA MET A 190 2.41 13.26 17.95
C MET A 190 1.40 12.21 18.39
N GLN A 191 0.94 12.24 19.66
CA GLN A 191 -0.09 11.32 20.15
C GLN A 191 -1.41 11.44 19.37
N ASN A 192 -1.85 12.68 19.11
CA ASN A 192 -3.06 12.91 18.31
C ASN A 192 -2.93 12.35 16.88
N TYR A 193 -1.75 12.51 16.27
CA TYR A 193 -1.44 11.92 14.97
C TYR A 193 -1.47 10.39 15.00
N GLU A 194 -0.83 9.74 15.98
CA GLU A 194 -0.80 8.28 16.12
C GLU A 194 -2.20 7.69 16.35
N ILE A 195 -3.00 8.32 17.20
CA ILE A 195 -4.39 7.93 17.44
C ILE A 195 -5.18 8.02 16.13
N ARG A 196 -5.04 9.12 15.38
CA ARG A 196 -5.75 9.28 14.11
C ARG A 196 -5.28 8.28 13.06
N LEU A 197 -3.98 8.03 12.97
CA LEU A 197 -3.39 7.05 12.06
C LEU A 197 -3.98 5.66 12.33
N SER A 198 -3.93 5.20 13.58
CA SER A 198 -4.48 3.89 13.94
C SER A 198 -5.97 3.76 13.62
N GLN A 199 -6.76 4.82 13.82
CA GLN A 199 -8.19 4.83 13.48
C GLN A 199 -8.46 4.73 11.98
N ILE A 200 -7.65 5.39 11.14
CA ILE A 200 -7.82 5.33 9.68
C ILE A 200 -7.33 3.99 9.16
N ALA A 201 -6.16 3.53 9.59
CA ALA A 201 -5.61 2.21 9.23
C ALA A 201 -6.61 1.09 9.57
N ALA A 202 -7.25 1.14 10.75
CA ALA A 202 -8.25 0.16 11.14
C ALA A 202 -9.53 0.20 10.26
N LYS A 203 -9.85 1.33 9.63
CA LYS A 203 -11.04 1.50 8.78
C LYS A 203 -10.78 1.19 7.30
N ASP A 204 -9.52 1.21 6.87
CA ASP A 204 -9.12 1.16 5.46
C ASP A 204 -9.56 -0.13 4.75
N HIS A 205 -9.42 -1.29 5.41
CA HIS A 205 -9.91 -2.57 4.87
C HIS A 205 -11.45 -2.72 4.85
N GLY A 206 -12.19 -1.73 5.34
CA GLY A 206 -13.64 -1.77 5.45
C GLY A 206 -14.15 -2.61 6.63
N SER A 207 -15.48 -2.75 6.71
CA SER A 207 -16.11 -3.49 7.79
C SER A 207 -15.90 -5.00 7.61
N LEU A 208 -15.18 -5.64 8.54
CA LEU A 208 -15.24 -7.09 8.68
C LEU A 208 -16.63 -7.47 9.21
N PRO A 209 -17.39 -8.35 8.54
CA PRO A 209 -18.67 -8.80 9.08
C PRO A 209 -18.41 -9.50 10.42
N ILE A 210 -18.97 -8.96 11.50
CA ILE A 210 -18.93 -9.60 12.82
C ILE A 210 -19.75 -10.89 12.71
N ARG A 211 -19.07 -12.00 12.42
CA ARG A 211 -19.65 -13.33 12.60
C ARG A 211 -19.64 -13.63 14.10
N SER A 212 -20.60 -13.07 14.83
CA SER A 212 -20.88 -13.59 16.17
C SER A 212 -21.38 -15.01 15.97
N GLY A 213 -20.53 -15.99 16.26
CA GLY A 213 -20.90 -17.40 16.20
C GLY A 213 -22.06 -17.64 17.17
N ARG A 214 -23.29 -17.63 16.65
CA ARG A 214 -24.41 -18.27 17.32
C ARG A 214 -24.16 -19.77 17.18
N ASN A 215 -23.25 -20.29 18.01
CA ASN A 215 -23.18 -21.72 18.31
C ASN A 215 -24.50 -22.07 19.01
N GLY A 216 -25.55 -22.22 18.20
CA GLY A 216 -26.75 -22.93 18.60
C GLY A 216 -26.28 -24.31 19.01
N VAL A 217 -26.33 -24.55 20.31
CA VAL A 217 -26.11 -25.86 20.92
C VAL A 217 -27.16 -26.81 20.35
N ASN A 218 -26.89 -27.42 19.20
CA ASN A 218 -27.50 -28.70 18.83
C ASN A 218 -26.60 -29.81 19.37
N ARG A 219 -26.48 -29.85 20.71
CA ARG A 219 -26.30 -31.11 21.42
C ARG A 219 -27.67 -31.78 21.53
N LEU A 220 -28.19 -32.24 20.41
CA LEU A 220 -29.15 -33.34 20.42
C LEU A 220 -28.43 -34.49 19.74
N GLY A 221 -27.97 -35.39 20.61
CA GLY A 221 -27.14 -36.51 20.27
C GLY A 221 -27.79 -37.39 19.21
N ILE A 222 -26.93 -37.87 18.34
CA ILE A 222 -27.03 -39.19 17.74
C ILE A 222 -27.31 -40.17 18.92
N TRP A 223 -28.47 -40.84 18.92
CA TRP A 223 -28.91 -41.89 19.89
C TRP A 223 -29.54 -41.47 21.24
N ALA A 224 -30.88 -41.40 21.29
CA ALA A 224 -31.76 -41.57 22.48
C ALA A 224 -33.21 -41.45 21.97
N ILE A 225 -34.14 -42.42 21.99
CA ILE A 225 -34.48 -43.47 22.95
C ILE A 225 -35.24 -44.60 22.23
N VAL A 226 -34.94 -45.82 22.70
CA VAL A 226 -35.65 -47.09 22.53
C VAL A 226 -37.13 -46.99 22.92
N ARG A 227 -38.06 -47.40 22.05
CA ARG A 227 -38.91 -48.61 22.19
C ARG A 227 -39.86 -48.75 21.00
#